data_AF-A0A9N9JCI2-F1
#
_entry.id   AF-A0A9N9JCI2-F1
#
_cell.length_a   1.000
_cell.length_b   1.000
_cell.length_c   1.000
_cell.angle_alpha   90.00
_cell.angle_beta   90.00
_cell.angle_gamma   90.00
#
_symmetry.space_group_name_H-M   'P 1'
#
loop_
_entity.id
_entity.type
_entity.pdbx_description
1 polymer ?
#
loop_
_entity_poly.entity_id
_entity_poly.type
_entity_poly.pdbx_seq_one_letter_code
_entity_poly.pdbx_strand_id
1 'polypeptide(L)'
;IEFQNRGAAHLHGVYWTTSSINQMIDLNTIKSTLPNPNLEPDLYQKVRSLQIHTCNSKCGGPVPTGSRCRKGFPRPFAEHTYYDPTNYRYTYQCLTPEDQWVVPYHAPTLMVWNAHMNAQYVTNKGLARYITKYISKSEPTHLFNIQEQLCYREYIHARRMGSMELMFLLLGERITNSSIQVQFLTTDPPSTR
;
A
#
# COMPACT_ATOMS: atom_id res chain seq x y z
N ILE A 1 2.43 11.27 3.28
CA ILE A 1 3.33 10.50 2.37
C ILE A 1 4.37 9.82 3.25
N GLU A 2 4.68 8.55 3.02
CA GLU A 2 5.71 7.80 3.74
C GLU A 2 6.91 7.54 2.82
N PHE A 3 8.12 7.86 3.29
CA PHE A 3 9.36 7.54 2.59
C PHE A 3 9.95 6.27 3.20
N GLN A 4 9.50 5.11 2.71
CA GLN A 4 10.09 3.85 3.15
C GLN A 4 11.53 3.74 2.62
N ASN A 5 12.38 2.94 3.28
CA ASN A 5 13.71 2.52 2.78
C ASN A 5 13.64 1.66 1.48
N ARG A 6 12.64 1.89 0.64
CA ARG A 6 12.33 1.22 -0.62
C ARG A 6 12.50 2.14 -1.83
N GLY A 7 13.01 3.35 -1.63
CA GLY A 7 13.32 4.32 -2.68
C GLY A 7 12.16 5.23 -3.05
N ALA A 8 11.01 4.68 -3.44
CA ALA A 8 9.86 5.48 -3.89
C ALA A 8 8.99 6.03 -2.75
N ALA A 9 8.41 7.21 -2.96
CA ALA A 9 7.41 7.78 -2.09
C ALA A 9 6.15 6.90 -2.08
N HIS A 10 5.60 6.64 -0.90
CA HIS A 10 4.44 5.77 -0.75
C HIS A 10 3.28 6.54 -0.11
N LEU A 11 2.09 6.31 -0.64
CA LEU A 11 0.85 6.90 -0.12
C LEU A 11 -0.04 5.79 0.43
N HIS A 12 -0.54 6.01 1.64
CA HIS A 12 -1.60 5.23 2.25
C HIS A 12 -2.84 6.12 2.30
N GLY A 13 -3.93 5.68 1.67
CA GLY A 13 -5.18 6.46 1.59
C GLY A 13 -6.41 5.58 1.82
N VAL A 14 -7.47 6.21 2.32
CA VAL A 14 -8.82 5.64 2.39
C VAL A 14 -9.74 6.61 1.66
N TYR A 15 -10.61 6.08 0.81
CA TYR A 15 -11.54 6.88 0.01
C TYR A 15 -12.96 6.62 0.50
N TRP A 16 -13.69 7.70 0.77
CA TRP A 16 -15.12 7.64 1.06
C TRP A 16 -15.90 7.86 -0.23
N THR A 17 -16.88 7.00 -0.48
CA THR A 17 -17.71 7.02 -1.69
C THR A 17 -19.17 7.16 -1.30
N THR A 18 -19.97 7.76 -2.18
CA THR A 18 -21.42 7.82 -2.04
C THR A 18 -22.08 6.50 -2.45
N SER A 19 -21.49 5.79 -3.41
CA SER A 19 -21.92 4.45 -3.83
C SER A 19 -21.57 3.40 -2.77
N SER A 20 -22.48 2.44 -2.58
CA SER A 20 -22.20 1.25 -1.77
C SER A 20 -21.16 0.33 -2.44
N ILE A 21 -20.52 -0.53 -1.67
CA ILE A 21 -19.53 -1.48 -2.22
C ILE A 21 -20.17 -2.39 -3.26
N ASN A 22 -21.40 -2.86 -3.05
CA ASN A 22 -22.09 -3.72 -4.02
C ASN A 22 -22.27 -3.00 -5.37
N GLN A 23 -22.73 -1.75 -5.36
CA GLN A 23 -22.85 -0.94 -6.59
C GLN A 23 -21.49 -0.77 -7.29
N MET A 24 -20.42 -0.53 -6.53
CA MET A 24 -19.07 -0.42 -7.12
C MET A 24 -18.55 -1.75 -7.68
N ILE A 25 -18.91 -2.87 -7.07
CA ILE A 25 -18.62 -4.21 -7.59
C ILE A 25 -19.36 -4.45 -8.91
N ASP A 26 -20.66 -4.11 -8.96
CA ASP A 26 -21.49 -4.25 -10.16
C ASP A 26 -20.95 -3.39 -11.33
N LEU A 27 -20.42 -2.20 -11.02
CA LEU A 27 -19.78 -1.31 -11.98
C LEU A 27 -18.33 -1.69 -12.30
N ASN A 28 -17.78 -2.74 -11.68
CA ASN A 28 -16.38 -3.16 -11.78
C ASN A 28 -15.39 -1.99 -11.54
N THR A 29 -15.67 -1.16 -10.53
CA THR A 29 -14.89 0.05 -10.22
C THR A 29 -13.44 -0.27 -9.89
N ILE A 30 -13.20 -1.28 -9.03
CA ILE A 30 -11.86 -1.82 -8.76
C ILE A 30 -11.65 -3.04 -9.65
N LYS A 31 -10.86 -2.84 -10.70
CA LYS A 31 -10.49 -3.88 -11.65
C LYS A 31 -9.31 -4.68 -11.10
N SER A 32 -9.23 -5.95 -11.48
CA SER A 32 -8.03 -6.76 -11.24
C SER A 32 -7.74 -7.71 -12.39
N THR A 33 -8.12 -7.31 -13.60
CA THR A 33 -7.89 -8.06 -14.82
C THR A 33 -7.04 -7.23 -15.78
N LEU A 34 -6.40 -7.89 -16.73
CA LEU A 34 -5.79 -7.22 -17.86
C LEU A 34 -6.89 -6.59 -18.74
N PRO A 35 -6.79 -5.29 -19.06
CA PRO A 35 -7.70 -4.64 -20.00
C PRO A 35 -7.63 -5.29 -21.39
N ASN A 36 -8.64 -5.04 -22.22
CA ASN A 36 -8.58 -5.47 -23.61
C ASN A 36 -7.56 -4.59 -24.37
N PRO A 37 -6.50 -5.15 -24.98
CA PRO A 37 -5.46 -4.36 -25.63
C PRO A 37 -5.95 -3.61 -26.89
N ASN A 38 -7.07 -4.03 -27.49
CA ASN A 38 -7.64 -3.39 -28.68
C ASN A 38 -8.63 -2.27 -28.33
N LEU A 39 -9.32 -2.38 -27.20
CA LEU A 39 -10.33 -1.40 -26.75
C LEU A 39 -9.75 -0.35 -25.81
N GLU A 40 -8.84 -0.76 -24.92
CA GLU A 40 -8.22 0.09 -23.89
C GLU A 40 -6.68 -0.04 -23.94
N PRO A 41 -6.01 0.30 -25.07
CA PRO A 41 -4.57 0.07 -25.25
C PRO A 41 -3.70 0.78 -24.20
N ASP A 42 -4.02 2.03 -23.87
CA ASP A 42 -3.23 2.80 -22.90
C ASP A 42 -3.33 2.23 -21.49
N LEU A 43 -4.54 1.85 -21.07
CA LEU A 43 -4.75 1.21 -19.78
C LEU A 43 -4.06 -0.15 -19.74
N TYR A 44 -4.14 -0.92 -20.83
CA TYR A 44 -3.43 -2.20 -20.94
C TYR A 44 -1.93 -2.04 -20.70
N GLN A 45 -1.30 -1.07 -21.35
CA GLN A 45 0.14 -0.82 -21.18
C GLN A 45 0.48 -0.38 -19.75
N LYS A 46 -0.34 0.46 -19.12
CA LYS A 46 -0.13 0.84 -17.72
C LYS A 46 -0.30 -0.34 -16.76
N VAL A 47 -1.31 -1.18 -16.95
CA VAL A 47 -1.53 -2.35 -16.10
C VAL A 47 -0.39 -3.36 -16.28
N ARG A 48 0.02 -3.64 -17.52
CA ARG A 48 1.17 -4.50 -17.84
C ARG A 48 2.47 -4.02 -17.18
N SER A 49 2.74 -2.72 -17.19
CA SER A 49 3.99 -2.16 -16.67
C SER A 49 3.98 -1.95 -15.16
N LEU A 50 2.84 -1.52 -14.58
CA LEU A 50 2.78 -1.05 -13.20
C LEU A 50 2.02 -1.99 -12.25
N GLN A 51 1.16 -2.88 -12.75
CA GLN A 51 0.23 -3.66 -11.92
C GLN A 51 0.40 -5.18 -12.02
N ILE A 52 1.45 -5.66 -12.67
CA ILE A 52 1.81 -7.08 -12.65
C ILE A 52 2.70 -7.37 -11.44
N HIS A 53 2.21 -8.24 -10.55
CA HIS A 53 3.02 -8.73 -9.43
C HIS A 53 4.13 -9.64 -9.94
N THR A 54 5.37 -9.24 -9.71
CA THR A 54 6.54 -10.10 -9.92
C THR A 54 6.96 -10.71 -8.59
N CYS A 55 6.88 -12.04 -8.46
CA CYS A 55 7.32 -12.74 -7.25
C CYS A 55 8.85 -12.80 -7.20
N ASN A 56 9.47 -11.90 -6.42
CA ASN A 56 10.92 -11.81 -6.25
C ASN A 56 11.30 -11.69 -4.76
N SER A 57 12.60 -11.55 -4.48
CA SER A 57 13.13 -11.44 -3.11
C SER A 57 12.46 -10.32 -2.29
N LYS A 58 12.01 -9.23 -2.93
CA LYS A 58 11.33 -8.11 -2.23
C LYS A 58 9.98 -8.51 -1.63
N CYS A 59 9.31 -9.53 -2.16
CA CYS A 59 8.10 -10.10 -1.57
C CYS A 59 8.32 -11.43 -0.83
N GLY A 60 9.59 -11.83 -0.64
CA GLY A 60 9.97 -13.10 -0.03
C GLY A 60 9.92 -14.29 -0.98
N GLY A 61 9.99 -14.04 -2.29
CA GLY A 61 10.10 -15.07 -3.33
C GLY A 61 11.52 -15.23 -3.89
N PRO A 62 11.69 -16.04 -4.96
CA PRO A 62 10.64 -16.83 -5.62
C PRO A 62 10.13 -17.94 -4.69
N VAL A 63 8.82 -18.18 -4.75
CA VAL A 63 8.20 -19.27 -3.98
C VAL A 63 8.24 -20.56 -4.81
N PRO A 64 8.39 -21.75 -4.19
CA PRO A 64 8.37 -23.02 -4.91
C PRO A 64 7.12 -23.19 -5.78
N THR A 65 7.24 -23.92 -6.89
CA THR A 65 6.11 -24.26 -7.77
C THR A 65 4.95 -24.86 -6.97
N GLY A 66 3.75 -24.32 -7.15
CA GLY A 66 2.55 -24.76 -6.42
C GLY A 66 2.32 -24.08 -5.07
N SER A 67 3.26 -23.27 -4.58
CA SER A 67 3.09 -22.49 -3.35
C SER A 67 2.63 -21.06 -3.61
N ARG A 68 1.99 -20.43 -2.61
CA ARG A 68 1.52 -19.04 -2.70
C ARG A 68 2.54 -18.08 -2.12
N CYS A 69 2.81 -17.00 -2.85
CA CYS A 69 3.56 -15.84 -2.39
C CYS A 69 2.94 -15.28 -1.10
N ARG A 70 3.78 -14.73 -0.21
CA ARG A 70 3.33 -14.04 1.02
C ARG A 70 2.35 -12.89 0.75
N LYS A 71 2.33 -12.37 -0.49
CA LYS A 71 1.40 -11.33 -0.95
C LYS A 71 0.09 -11.89 -1.50
N GLY A 72 -0.10 -13.21 -1.51
CA GLY A 72 -1.33 -13.86 -1.96
C GLY A 72 -1.38 -14.19 -3.45
N PHE A 73 -0.23 -14.26 -4.13
CA PHE A 73 -0.11 -14.56 -5.56
C PHE A 73 0.40 -15.99 -5.82
N PRO A 74 0.00 -16.69 -6.89
CA PRO A 74 -1.07 -16.30 -7.82
C PRO A 74 -2.42 -16.26 -7.10
N ARG A 75 -3.28 -15.31 -7.50
CA ARG A 75 -4.63 -15.17 -6.93
C ARG A 75 -5.52 -16.34 -7.40
N PRO A 76 -6.50 -16.77 -6.58
CA PRO A 76 -7.47 -17.78 -7.02
C PRO A 76 -8.31 -17.26 -8.20
N PHE A 77 -8.77 -18.16 -9.05
CA PHE A 77 -9.78 -17.84 -10.07
C PHE A 77 -11.10 -17.45 -9.41
N ALA A 78 -11.76 -16.44 -9.97
CA ALA A 78 -13.04 -15.95 -9.49
C ALA A 78 -13.78 -15.28 -10.66
N GLU A 79 -15.00 -15.75 -10.93
CA GLU A 79 -15.82 -15.22 -12.02
C GLU A 79 -16.26 -13.76 -11.77
N HIS A 80 -16.54 -13.43 -10.51
CA HIS A 80 -16.94 -12.11 -10.07
C HIS A 80 -16.21 -11.71 -8.79
N THR A 81 -16.19 -10.41 -8.48
CA THR A 81 -15.67 -9.91 -7.20
C THR A 81 -16.70 -10.16 -6.10
N TYR A 82 -16.30 -10.75 -4.98
CA TYR A 82 -17.20 -11.06 -3.87
C TYR A 82 -16.51 -10.92 -2.51
N TYR A 83 -17.33 -10.80 -1.46
CA TYR A 83 -16.85 -10.79 -0.08
C TYR A 83 -16.59 -12.22 0.42
N ASP A 84 -15.36 -12.49 0.86
CA ASP A 84 -14.97 -13.74 1.51
C ASP A 84 -15.07 -13.58 3.05
N PRO A 85 -16.07 -14.23 3.69
CA PRO A 85 -16.29 -14.13 5.13
C PRO A 85 -15.22 -14.86 5.95
N THR A 86 -14.52 -15.85 5.39
CA THR A 86 -13.46 -16.59 6.08
C THR A 86 -12.26 -15.69 6.35
N ASN A 87 -11.90 -14.86 5.39
CA ASN A 87 -10.72 -13.98 5.47
C ASN A 87 -11.05 -12.52 5.79
N TYR A 88 -12.34 -12.17 5.90
CA TYR A 88 -12.84 -10.80 6.08
C TYR A 88 -12.30 -9.83 5.01
N ARG A 89 -12.19 -10.30 3.77
CA ARG A 89 -11.61 -9.59 2.62
C ARG A 89 -12.44 -9.82 1.36
N TYR A 90 -12.27 -8.95 0.38
CA TYR A 90 -12.84 -9.17 -0.95
C TYR A 90 -11.88 -10.00 -1.81
N THR A 91 -12.43 -11.00 -2.47
CA THR A 91 -11.79 -11.71 -3.58
C THR A 91 -12.23 -11.03 -4.86
N TYR A 92 -11.28 -10.67 -5.71
CA TYR A 92 -11.57 -9.92 -6.94
C TYR A 92 -11.60 -10.85 -8.14
N GLN A 93 -12.37 -10.45 -9.15
CA GLN A 93 -12.47 -11.13 -10.43
C GLN A 93 -11.08 -11.47 -11.02
N CYS A 94 -10.94 -12.72 -11.42
CA CYS A 94 -9.73 -13.31 -11.94
C CYS A 94 -10.15 -14.42 -12.92
N LEU A 95 -10.13 -14.10 -14.22
CA LEU A 95 -10.72 -14.94 -15.26
C LEU A 95 -9.66 -15.75 -16.00
N THR A 96 -8.47 -15.17 -16.18
CA THR A 96 -7.38 -15.74 -16.96
C THR A 96 -6.14 -16.03 -16.09
N PRO A 97 -5.26 -16.94 -16.50
CA PRO A 97 -3.99 -17.18 -15.80
C PRO A 97 -3.16 -15.89 -15.62
N GLU A 98 -3.24 -14.96 -16.56
CA GLU A 98 -2.57 -13.67 -16.50
C GLU A 98 -3.16 -12.77 -15.39
N ASP A 99 -4.49 -12.77 -15.23
CA ASP A 99 -5.17 -12.00 -14.19
C ASP A 99 -4.75 -12.43 -12.78
N GLN A 100 -4.31 -13.68 -12.60
CA GLN A 100 -3.84 -14.18 -11.32
C GLN A 100 -2.69 -13.34 -10.74
N TRP A 101 -1.96 -12.61 -11.59
CA TRP A 101 -0.81 -11.79 -11.23
C TRP A 101 -1.12 -10.28 -11.22
N VAL A 102 -2.30 -9.88 -11.66
CA VAL A 102 -2.71 -8.46 -11.66
C VAL A 102 -3.05 -8.01 -10.24
N VAL A 103 -2.39 -6.94 -9.79
CA VAL A 103 -2.69 -6.25 -8.53
C VAL A 103 -3.95 -5.39 -8.73
N PRO A 104 -4.95 -5.46 -7.83
CA PRO A 104 -6.18 -4.66 -7.95
C PRO A 104 -5.94 -3.15 -8.06
N TYR A 105 -6.66 -2.49 -8.95
CA TYR A 105 -6.44 -1.10 -9.32
C TYR A 105 -7.75 -0.37 -9.65
N HIS A 106 -7.73 0.95 -9.51
CA HIS A 106 -8.79 1.82 -9.99
C HIS A 106 -8.32 2.49 -11.29
N ALA A 107 -8.95 2.18 -12.42
CA ALA A 107 -8.46 2.55 -13.75
C ALA A 107 -8.23 4.08 -13.93
N PRO A 108 -9.18 4.97 -13.60
CA PRO A 108 -8.96 6.41 -13.72
C PRO A 108 -7.78 6.90 -12.88
N THR A 109 -7.65 6.42 -11.64
CA THR A 109 -6.54 6.81 -10.77
C THR A 109 -5.22 6.29 -11.32
N LEU A 110 -5.15 5.07 -11.85
CA LEU A 110 -3.92 4.54 -12.46
C LEU A 110 -3.48 5.36 -13.66
N MET A 111 -4.43 5.80 -14.49
CA MET A 111 -4.13 6.63 -15.66
C MET A 111 -3.46 7.94 -15.27
N VAL A 112 -4.02 8.65 -14.29
CA VAL A 112 -3.52 9.95 -13.80
C VAL A 112 -2.26 9.80 -12.95
N TRP A 113 -2.26 8.86 -12.00
CA TRP A 113 -1.17 8.67 -11.04
C TRP A 113 0.09 8.08 -11.68
N ASN A 114 -0.07 7.26 -12.71
CA ASN A 114 1.02 6.63 -13.46
C ASN A 114 2.09 5.93 -12.59
N ALA A 115 1.66 5.33 -11.48
CA ALA A 115 2.52 4.53 -10.62
C ALA A 115 1.73 3.36 -10.02
N HIS A 116 2.46 2.35 -9.54
CA HIS A 116 1.89 1.15 -8.95
C HIS A 116 0.93 1.51 -7.80
N MET A 117 -0.27 0.94 -7.81
CA MET A 117 -1.23 0.99 -6.70
C MET A 117 -1.74 -0.40 -6.32
N ASN A 118 -2.45 -0.45 -5.20
CA ASN A 118 -3.20 -1.62 -4.76
C ASN A 118 -4.49 -1.12 -4.11
N ALA A 119 -5.49 -0.86 -4.96
CA ALA A 119 -6.78 -0.33 -4.55
C ALA A 119 -7.69 -1.49 -4.15
N GLN A 120 -8.27 -1.44 -2.94
CA GLN A 120 -9.10 -2.52 -2.44
C GLN A 120 -10.35 -1.98 -1.75
N TYR A 121 -11.48 -2.68 -1.96
CA TYR A 121 -12.62 -2.61 -1.06
C TYR A 121 -12.22 -3.08 0.34
N VAL A 122 -12.66 -2.35 1.36
CA VAL A 122 -12.36 -2.64 2.76
C VAL A 122 -13.64 -2.92 3.52
N THR A 123 -13.57 -3.88 4.44
CA THR A 123 -14.64 -4.12 5.43
C THR A 123 -14.45 -3.21 6.63
N ASN A 124 -15.47 -3.05 7.48
CA ASN A 124 -15.33 -2.28 8.72
C ASN A 124 -14.17 -2.79 9.61
N LYS A 125 -14.07 -4.11 9.79
CA LYS A 125 -12.94 -4.75 10.49
C LYS A 125 -11.61 -4.52 9.77
N GLY A 126 -11.62 -4.61 8.43
CA GLY A 126 -10.46 -4.35 7.59
C GLY A 126 -9.94 -2.93 7.71
N LEU A 127 -10.84 -1.95 7.72
CA LEU A 127 -10.54 -0.53 7.88
C LEU A 127 -9.93 -0.24 9.24
N ALA A 128 -10.56 -0.71 10.33
CA ALA A 128 -10.01 -0.55 11.68
C ALA A 128 -8.59 -1.12 11.78
N ARG A 129 -8.38 -2.36 11.31
CA ARG A 129 -7.04 -2.98 11.27
C ARG A 129 -6.05 -2.18 10.42
N TYR A 130 -6.49 -1.64 9.28
CA TYR A 130 -5.65 -0.83 8.40
C TYR A 130 -5.20 0.44 9.11
N ILE A 131 -6.14 1.19 9.68
CA ILE A 131 -5.87 2.44 10.41
C ILE A 131 -4.93 2.15 11.59
N THR A 132 -5.28 1.19 12.46
CA THR A 132 -4.43 0.85 13.62
C THR A 132 -3.02 0.48 13.19
N LYS A 133 -2.87 -0.36 12.16
CA LYS A 133 -1.56 -0.82 11.68
C LYS A 133 -0.65 0.34 11.27
N TYR A 134 -1.18 1.37 10.59
CA TYR A 134 -0.36 2.47 10.08
C TYR A 134 -0.21 3.61 11.09
N ILE A 135 -1.19 3.83 11.98
CA ILE A 135 -1.03 4.76 13.11
C ILE A 135 0.00 4.23 14.10
N SER A 136 -0.02 2.92 14.41
CA SER A 136 0.90 2.32 15.38
C SER A 136 2.26 1.97 14.78
N LYS A 137 2.49 2.25 13.49
CA LYS A 137 3.76 1.93 12.83
C LYS A 137 4.78 2.98 13.21
N SER A 138 5.71 2.62 14.09
CA SER A 138 6.85 3.49 14.38
C SER A 138 7.82 3.53 13.21
N GLU A 139 8.41 4.71 13.00
CA GLU A 139 9.54 4.86 12.09
C GLU A 139 10.74 4.08 12.65
N PRO A 140 11.43 3.25 11.83
CA PRO A 140 12.60 2.51 12.28
C PRO A 140 13.70 3.47 12.74
N THR A 141 14.13 3.32 13.98
CA THR A 141 15.32 4.00 14.52
C THR A 141 16.44 2.99 14.68
N HIS A 142 17.67 3.46 14.50
CA HIS A 142 18.86 2.63 14.57
C HIS A 142 19.88 3.30 15.48
N LEU A 143 20.67 2.46 16.16
CA LEU A 143 21.84 2.90 16.90
C LEU A 143 23.00 2.98 15.92
N PHE A 144 23.47 4.19 15.65
CA PHE A 144 24.62 4.43 14.78
C PHE A 144 25.88 4.58 15.62
N ASN A 145 26.93 3.86 15.22
CA ASN A 145 28.27 4.05 15.77
C ASN A 145 28.96 5.14 14.97
N ILE A 146 29.35 6.21 15.64
CA ILE A 146 30.17 7.26 15.05
C ILE A 146 31.57 7.08 15.64
N GLN A 147 32.51 6.62 14.82
CA GLN A 147 33.93 6.67 15.20
C GLN A 147 34.39 8.12 15.08
N GLU A 148 34.37 8.86 16.18
CA GLU A 148 35.25 10.02 16.33
C GLU A 148 36.65 9.54 16.71
N GLN A 149 37.67 10.32 16.37
CA GLN A 149 39.09 10.03 16.59
C GLN A 149 39.50 9.95 18.08
N LEU A 150 38.53 9.99 19.01
CA LEU A 150 38.74 9.87 20.44
C LEU A 150 38.48 8.42 20.90
N CYS A 151 39.18 7.99 21.96
CA CYS A 151 39.14 6.61 22.48
C CYS A 151 37.77 6.16 23.04
N TYR A 152 36.75 7.02 23.00
CA TYR A 152 35.40 6.74 23.45
C TYR A 152 34.48 6.48 22.26
N ARG A 153 33.77 5.35 22.27
CA ARG A 153 32.72 5.06 21.28
C ARG A 153 31.45 5.79 21.68
N GLU A 154 30.98 6.69 20.82
CA GLU A 154 29.67 7.31 20.97
C GLU A 154 28.63 6.62 20.09
N TYR A 155 27.47 6.36 20.68
CA TYR A 155 26.33 5.77 19.99
C TYR A 155 25.22 6.82 19.88
N ILE A 156 24.78 7.10 18.65
CA ILE A 156 23.68 8.01 18.42
C ILE A 156 22.45 7.21 18.01
N HIS A 157 21.35 7.45 18.72
CA HIS A 157 20.04 6.95 18.32
C HIS A 157 19.46 7.89 17.25
N ALA A 158 19.43 7.44 16.00
CA ALA A 158 18.96 8.26 14.88
C ALA A 158 18.05 7.48 13.93
N ARG A 159 17.42 8.20 12.99
CA ARG A 159 16.63 7.63 11.91
C ARG A 159 17.33 7.88 10.57
N ARG A 160 17.32 6.88 9.69
CA ARG A 160 17.77 7.06 8.31
C ARG A 160 16.67 7.76 7.51
N MET A 161 17.01 8.86 6.84
CA MET A 161 16.11 9.56 5.92
C MET A 161 16.43 9.19 4.47
N GLY A 162 15.39 9.07 3.64
CA GLY A 162 15.54 8.88 2.19
C GLY A 162 15.94 10.18 1.50
N SER A 163 16.55 10.08 0.31
CA SER A 163 16.95 11.27 -0.47
C SER A 163 15.77 12.17 -0.84
N MET A 164 14.62 11.60 -1.19
CA MET A 164 13.42 12.38 -1.46
C MET A 164 12.88 13.06 -0.20
N GLU A 165 12.83 12.37 0.93
CA GLU A 165 12.43 12.98 2.20
C GLU A 165 13.34 14.19 2.52
N LEU A 166 14.65 14.00 2.39
CA LEU A 166 15.63 15.05 2.61
C LEU A 166 15.42 16.24 1.65
N MET A 167 15.12 15.98 0.37
CA MET A 167 14.82 17.03 -0.61
C MET A 167 13.61 17.86 -0.16
N PHE A 168 12.51 17.24 0.24
CA PHE A 168 11.34 17.96 0.75
C PHE A 168 11.70 18.82 1.96
N LEU A 169 12.45 18.27 2.93
CA LEU A 169 12.87 19.01 4.13
C LEU A 169 13.80 20.18 3.80
N LEU A 170 14.78 19.99 2.90
CA LEU A 170 15.73 21.04 2.48
C LEU A 170 15.05 22.17 1.72
N LEU A 171 13.99 21.87 0.97
CA LEU A 171 13.18 22.86 0.27
C LEU A 171 12.17 23.56 1.20
N GLY A 172 12.13 23.21 2.49
CA GLY A 172 11.20 23.78 3.47
C GLY A 172 9.77 23.28 3.34
N GLU A 173 9.55 22.20 2.57
CA GLU A 173 8.23 21.63 2.33
C GLU A 173 7.73 20.84 3.55
N ARG A 174 6.44 21.00 3.88
CA ARG A 174 5.81 20.21 4.94
C ARG A 174 5.37 18.84 4.41
N ILE A 175 6.02 17.78 4.89
CA ILE A 175 5.72 16.39 4.48
C ILE A 175 4.44 15.86 5.18
N THR A 176 4.17 16.33 6.39
CA THR A 176 2.96 16.00 7.16
C THR A 176 2.41 17.26 7.82
N ASN A 177 1.10 17.27 8.13
CA ASN A 177 0.48 18.30 8.97
C ASN A 177 0.83 18.13 10.47
N SER A 178 1.64 17.13 10.81
CA SER A 178 2.21 17.00 12.15
C SER A 178 3.53 17.77 12.18
N SER A 179 3.65 18.72 13.10
CA SER A 179 4.98 19.10 13.60
C SER A 179 5.65 17.83 14.14
N ILE A 180 6.98 17.80 14.24
CA ILE A 180 7.74 16.76 14.96
C ILE A 180 7.44 16.78 16.49
N GLN A 181 6.27 17.28 16.88
CA GLN A 181 5.79 17.34 18.24
C GLN A 181 4.81 16.19 18.46
N VAL A 182 5.16 15.28 19.37
CA VAL A 182 4.24 14.26 19.86
C VAL A 182 3.13 14.97 20.63
N GLN A 183 1.94 15.07 20.05
CA GLN A 183 0.73 15.41 20.79
C GLN A 183 0.11 14.11 21.31
N PHE A 184 0.07 13.96 22.63
CA PHE A 184 -0.72 12.92 23.26
C PHE A 184 -2.20 13.23 23.04
N LEU A 185 -2.90 12.36 22.32
CA LEU A 185 -4.35 12.42 22.26
C LEU A 185 -4.88 11.85 23.57
N THR A 186 -5.53 12.68 24.37
CA THR A 186 -6.25 12.23 25.57
C THR A 186 -7.31 11.21 25.14
N THR A 187 -7.15 9.95 25.53
CA THR A 187 -8.10 8.87 25.24
C THR A 187 -9.19 8.75 26.29
N ASP A 188 -9.34 9.75 27.16
CA ASP A 188 -10.40 9.76 28.15
C ASP A 188 -11.75 9.78 27.43
N PRO A 189 -12.68 8.86 27.77
CA PRO A 189 -14.01 8.90 27.21
C PRO A 189 -14.68 10.23 27.59
N PRO A 190 -15.51 10.82 26.70
CA PRO A 190 -16.19 12.07 26.98
C PRO A 190 -16.96 11.97 28.29
N SER A 191 -16.70 12.91 29.21
CA SER A 191 -17.44 13.03 30.47
C SER A 191 -18.80 13.66 30.19
N THR A 192 -19.71 12.86 29.63
CA THR A 192 -21.14 13.17 29.57
C THR A 192 -21.88 12.03 30.25
N ARG A 193 -22.34 12.29 31.47
CA ARG A 193 -23.51 11.63 32.07
C ARG A 193 -24.77 12.17 31.40
#